data_AF-A0A960T0M8-F1
#
_entry.id   AF-A0A960T0M8-F1
#
_cell.length_a   1.000
_cell.length_b   1.000
_cell.length_c   1.000
_cell.angle_alpha   90.00
_cell.angle_beta   90.00
_cell.angle_gamma   90.00
#
_symmetry.space_group_name_H-M   'P 1'
#
loop_
_entity.id
_entity.type
_entity.pdbx_description
1 polymer ?
#
loop_
_entity_poly.entity_id
_entity_poly.type
_entity_poly.pdbx_seq_one_letter_code
_entity_poly.pdbx_strand_id
1 'polypeptide(L)'
;PGRKVLGAKLLNGGTIQWKQLDGTLEITVPPDLRDPADTVVELTMDASLEDLAAVEAGEVSMFHDNSTFGQIISRRAKVSTSSRHPADPGKPESLVAAEAPADFAFHTKEETNPWVVLDLGNIYQATGLRVLNRIRAGRPGVERAASLRLSVSTDGATWQEAWHADSAEEQWEIPLSSVRAGAEVPGREARYLRLELRNSEPTPLHLRQIEVWGTPE
;
A
#
# COMPACT_ATOMS: atom_id res chain seq x y z
N PRO A 1 8.88 -10.37 31.08
CA PRO A 1 7.54 -10.95 31.41
C PRO A 1 7.10 -10.51 32.81
N GLY A 2 5.85 -10.02 32.95
CA GLY A 2 5.33 -9.54 34.24
C GLY A 2 5.55 -8.04 34.55
N ARG A 3 6.00 -7.25 33.57
CA ARG A 3 6.07 -5.78 33.69
C ARG A 3 4.68 -5.16 33.62
N LYS A 4 4.43 -4.15 34.44
CA LYS A 4 3.17 -3.43 34.52
C LYS A 4 3.26 -2.06 33.86
N VAL A 5 2.16 -1.67 33.25
CA VAL A 5 1.93 -0.30 32.79
C VAL A 5 1.41 0.49 33.99
N LEU A 6 2.10 1.56 34.34
CA LEU A 6 1.74 2.48 35.43
C LEU A 6 0.91 3.67 34.91
N GLY A 7 1.04 3.98 33.63
CA GLY A 7 0.34 5.09 32.98
C GLY A 7 0.42 5.02 31.47
N ALA A 8 -0.55 5.63 30.80
CA ALA A 8 -0.55 5.84 29.36
C ALA A 8 -1.13 7.23 29.05
N LYS A 9 -0.50 7.95 28.13
CA LYS A 9 -0.94 9.26 27.64
C LYS A 9 -0.44 9.46 26.21
N LEU A 10 -0.97 10.44 25.50
CA LEU A 10 -0.38 10.89 24.24
C LEU A 10 0.90 11.68 24.50
N LEU A 11 1.85 11.59 23.57
CA LEU A 11 3.11 12.33 23.64
C LEU A 11 2.88 13.86 23.70
N ASN A 12 1.81 14.34 23.04
CA ASN A 12 1.39 15.75 23.08
C ASN A 12 0.70 16.16 24.40
N GLY A 13 0.60 15.25 25.38
CA GLY A 13 -0.03 15.50 26.68
C GLY A 13 -1.52 15.16 26.76
N GLY A 14 -2.14 14.70 25.66
CA GLY A 14 -3.54 14.25 25.66
C GLY A 14 -3.78 13.04 26.58
N THR A 15 -4.90 13.05 27.29
CA THR A 15 -5.29 11.93 28.18
C THR A 15 -6.07 10.88 27.39
N ILE A 16 -5.76 9.60 27.59
CA ILE A 16 -6.39 8.47 26.90
C ILE A 16 -6.94 7.46 27.89
N GLN A 17 -7.86 6.61 27.42
CA GLN A 17 -8.33 5.49 28.21
C GLN A 17 -7.42 4.29 27.99
N TRP A 18 -7.05 3.62 29.08
CA TRP A 18 -6.26 2.40 29.01
C TRP A 18 -6.63 1.45 30.15
N LYS A 19 -6.45 0.17 29.91
CA LYS A 19 -6.71 -0.90 30.89
C LYS A 19 -5.69 -2.00 30.72
N GLN A 20 -5.09 -2.43 31.83
CA GLN A 20 -4.24 -3.61 31.85
C GLN A 20 -5.00 -4.77 32.51
N LEU A 21 -5.08 -5.89 31.80
CA LEU A 21 -5.60 -7.18 32.24
C LEU A 21 -4.47 -8.21 32.18
N ASP A 22 -4.68 -9.41 32.73
CA ASP A 22 -3.65 -10.45 32.78
C ASP A 22 -3.05 -10.72 31.38
N GLY A 23 -1.81 -10.25 31.18
CA GLY A 23 -1.07 -10.37 29.92
C GLY A 23 -1.56 -9.50 28.75
N THR A 24 -2.56 -8.63 28.95
CA THR A 24 -3.16 -7.80 27.88
C THR A 24 -3.18 -6.33 28.26
N LEU A 25 -2.78 -5.47 27.33
CA LEU A 25 -2.93 -4.01 27.44
C LEU A 25 -3.94 -3.54 26.39
N GLU A 26 -4.98 -2.86 26.85
CA GLU A 26 -5.98 -2.22 25.99
C GLU A 26 -5.80 -0.70 26.08
N ILE A 27 -5.70 -0.04 24.93
CA ILE A 27 -5.54 1.41 24.81
C ILE A 27 -6.61 1.93 23.85
N THR A 28 -7.34 2.95 24.25
CA THR A 28 -8.33 3.63 23.41
C THR A 28 -7.96 5.10 23.28
N VAL A 29 -7.67 5.51 22.04
CA VAL A 29 -7.44 6.92 21.69
C VAL A 29 -8.70 7.48 21.03
N PRO A 30 -9.37 8.48 21.63
CA PRO A 30 -10.50 9.18 21.02
C PRO A 30 -10.15 9.77 19.65
N PRO A 31 -11.02 9.69 18.63
CA PRO A 31 -10.72 10.17 17.28
C PRO A 31 -10.26 11.64 17.19
N ASP A 32 -10.83 12.51 18.03
CA ASP A 32 -10.52 13.93 18.13
C ASP A 32 -9.13 14.24 18.72
N LEU A 33 -8.52 13.25 19.38
CA LEU A 33 -7.17 13.35 19.94
C LEU A 33 -6.10 12.68 19.06
N ARG A 34 -6.48 12.06 17.95
CA ARG A 34 -5.54 11.40 17.03
C ARG A 34 -4.85 12.44 16.17
N ASP A 35 -3.52 12.33 16.08
CA ASP A 35 -2.76 13.07 15.09
C ASP A 35 -2.93 12.39 13.72
N PRO A 36 -3.20 13.16 12.64
CA PRO A 36 -3.40 12.61 11.31
C PRO A 36 -2.14 12.01 10.67
N ALA A 37 -0.95 12.37 11.17
CA ALA A 37 0.30 11.72 10.78
C ALA A 37 0.58 10.54 11.73
N ASP A 38 0.97 10.83 12.98
CA ASP A 38 1.40 9.81 13.94
C ASP A 38 0.80 10.04 15.33
N THR A 39 -0.09 9.13 15.73
CA THR A 39 -0.60 9.12 17.11
C THR A 39 0.35 8.31 18.00
N VAL A 40 1.24 9.02 18.71
CA VAL A 40 2.20 8.38 19.63
C VAL A 40 1.64 8.29 21.05
N VAL A 41 1.53 7.07 21.57
CA VAL A 41 1.17 6.80 22.97
C VAL A 41 2.44 6.54 23.79
N GLU A 42 2.66 7.38 24.80
CA GLU A 42 3.73 7.19 25.79
C GLU A 42 3.22 6.30 26.94
N LEU A 43 3.89 5.18 27.18
CA LEU A 43 3.64 4.28 28.30
C LEU A 43 4.67 4.49 29.41
N THR A 44 4.20 4.64 30.64
CA THR A 44 5.04 4.59 31.82
C THR A 44 5.06 3.16 32.35
N MET A 45 6.24 2.57 32.47
CA MET A 45 6.42 1.17 32.89
C MET A 45 6.98 1.08 34.30
N ASP A 46 6.71 -0.02 34.99
CA ASP A 46 7.27 -0.32 36.32
C ASP A 46 8.73 -0.80 36.29
N ALA A 47 9.27 -1.09 35.11
CA ALA A 47 10.64 -1.52 34.89
C ALA A 47 11.14 -1.15 33.49
N SER A 48 12.46 -1.18 33.29
CA SER A 48 13.11 -0.93 32.00
C SER A 48 12.62 -1.89 30.90
N LEU A 49 12.54 -1.39 29.67
CA LEU A 49 12.18 -2.11 28.46
C LEU A 49 13.34 -2.27 27.47
N GLU A 50 14.58 -1.91 27.84
CA GLU A 50 15.74 -1.96 26.92
C GLU A 50 16.03 -3.36 26.36
N ASP A 51 15.54 -4.41 27.01
CA ASP A 51 15.67 -5.81 26.59
C ASP A 51 14.53 -6.30 25.69
N LEU A 52 13.51 -5.48 25.41
CA LEU A 52 12.42 -5.82 24.51
C LEU A 52 12.68 -5.26 23.12
N ALA A 53 12.54 -6.13 22.12
CA ALA A 53 12.42 -5.69 20.74
C ALA A 53 11.08 -4.98 20.53
N ALA A 54 11.09 -3.91 19.72
CA ALA A 54 9.86 -3.32 19.22
C ALA A 54 9.08 -4.38 18.42
N VAL A 55 7.76 -4.40 18.59
CA VAL A 55 6.86 -5.31 17.88
C VAL A 55 5.86 -4.44 17.11
N GLU A 56 5.75 -4.68 15.81
CA GLU A 56 4.72 -4.07 14.99
C GLU A 56 3.41 -4.85 15.18
N ALA A 57 2.44 -4.21 15.83
CA ALA A 57 1.15 -4.80 16.13
C ALA A 57 0.17 -4.57 14.97
N GLY A 58 0.35 -5.28 13.86
CA GLY A 58 -0.57 -5.33 12.73
C GLY A 58 -0.75 -3.98 12.00
N GLU A 59 -0.40 -3.95 10.72
CA GLU A 59 -0.67 -2.79 9.88
C GLU A 59 -2.18 -2.67 9.66
N VAL A 60 -2.82 -1.68 10.29
CA VAL A 60 -4.14 -1.22 9.86
C VAL A 60 -3.90 -0.46 8.57
N SER A 61 -4.31 -1.04 7.45
CA SER A 61 -4.19 -0.41 6.12
C SER A 61 -4.69 1.03 6.19
N MET A 62 -3.90 1.97 5.64
CA MET A 62 -4.28 3.38 5.56
C MET A 62 -5.59 3.57 4.80
N PHE A 63 -5.92 2.62 3.91
CA PHE A 63 -7.15 2.60 3.14
C PHE A 63 -8.40 2.20 3.93
N HIS A 64 -8.29 1.93 5.24
CA HIS A 64 -9.47 1.75 6.11
C HIS A 64 -10.28 3.05 6.29
N ASP A 65 -9.69 4.22 6.05
CA ASP A 65 -10.41 5.49 6.03
C ASP A 65 -11.14 5.70 4.70
N ASN A 66 -12.36 5.17 4.61
CA ASN A 66 -13.23 5.36 3.45
C ASN A 66 -13.53 6.84 3.16
N SER A 67 -13.43 7.75 4.14
CA SER A 67 -13.71 9.17 3.91
C SER A 67 -12.60 9.85 3.10
N THR A 68 -11.35 9.39 3.28
CA THR A 68 -10.19 9.87 2.53
C THR A 68 -9.99 9.11 1.22
N PHE A 69 -10.11 7.77 1.26
CA PHE A 69 -9.69 6.91 0.15
C PHE A 69 -10.85 6.36 -0.69
N GLY A 70 -12.11 6.45 -0.23
CA GLY A 70 -13.25 5.95 -0.98
C GLY A 70 -13.30 4.42 -1.03
N GLN A 71 -13.50 3.85 -2.22
CA GLN A 71 -13.69 2.41 -2.43
C GLN A 71 -12.78 1.87 -3.53
N ILE A 72 -12.66 0.54 -3.62
CA ILE A 72 -11.86 -0.11 -4.67
C ILE A 72 -12.55 0.03 -6.04
N ILE A 73 -11.92 0.76 -6.95
CA ILE A 73 -12.38 1.02 -8.32
C ILE A 73 -11.70 0.13 -9.37
N SER A 74 -10.65 -0.62 -9.01
CA SER A 74 -9.90 -1.46 -9.96
C SER A 74 -10.56 -2.79 -10.31
N ARG A 75 -11.61 -3.23 -9.59
CA ARG A 75 -12.17 -4.60 -9.72
C ARG A 75 -12.61 -4.99 -11.14
N ARG A 76 -12.91 -4.02 -11.99
CA ARG A 76 -13.32 -4.23 -13.39
C ARG A 76 -12.31 -3.68 -14.41
N ALA A 77 -11.13 -3.26 -13.94
CA ALA A 77 -10.10 -2.72 -14.80
C ALA A 77 -9.61 -3.80 -15.78
N LYS A 78 -9.33 -3.37 -17.02
CA LYS A 78 -8.63 -4.23 -17.98
C LYS A 78 -7.14 -4.18 -17.68
N VAL A 79 -6.50 -5.34 -17.67
CA VAL A 79 -5.07 -5.46 -17.38
C VAL A 79 -4.31 -5.80 -18.65
N SER A 80 -3.21 -5.10 -18.90
CA SER A 80 -2.28 -5.39 -20.00
C SER A 80 -0.84 -5.32 -19.51
N THR A 81 0.04 -6.15 -20.06
CA THR A 81 1.46 -6.19 -19.68
C THR A 81 2.34 -5.95 -20.90
N SER A 82 3.57 -5.48 -20.67
CA SER A 82 4.59 -5.28 -21.72
C SER A 82 4.85 -6.55 -22.52
N SER A 83 4.90 -7.68 -21.81
CA SER A 83 5.06 -8.99 -22.38
C SER A 83 4.49 -10.05 -21.44
N ARG A 84 4.45 -11.29 -21.91
CA ARG A 84 4.08 -12.46 -21.11
C ARG A 84 5.12 -13.56 -21.31
N HIS A 85 5.59 -14.14 -20.21
CA HIS A 85 6.47 -15.29 -20.25
C HIS A 85 5.70 -16.53 -20.76
N PRO A 86 6.25 -17.33 -21.68
CA PRO A 86 5.49 -18.44 -22.29
C PRO A 86 4.98 -19.48 -21.31
N ALA A 87 5.73 -19.73 -20.23
CA ALA A 87 5.35 -20.66 -19.17
C ALA A 87 4.58 -19.99 -18.02
N ASP A 88 4.09 -18.76 -18.19
CA ASP A 88 3.34 -18.03 -17.16
C ASP A 88 1.96 -18.67 -16.91
N PRO A 89 1.76 -19.34 -15.75
CA PRO A 89 0.45 -19.90 -15.41
C PRO A 89 -0.55 -18.82 -14.94
N GLY A 90 -0.07 -17.59 -14.74
CA GLY A 90 -0.84 -16.45 -14.28
C GLY A 90 -1.92 -16.02 -15.26
N LYS A 91 -2.87 -15.26 -14.72
CA LYS A 91 -3.95 -14.61 -15.45
C LYS A 91 -3.85 -13.13 -15.10
N PRO A 92 -3.39 -12.24 -15.99
CA PRO A 92 -3.24 -10.82 -15.68
C PRO A 92 -4.49 -10.19 -15.06
N GLU A 93 -5.68 -10.71 -15.36
CA GLU A 93 -6.97 -10.29 -14.81
C GLU A 93 -7.09 -10.56 -13.30
N SER A 94 -6.39 -11.55 -12.75
CA SER A 94 -6.38 -11.81 -11.30
C SER A 94 -5.63 -10.75 -10.52
N LEU A 95 -4.85 -9.89 -11.19
CA LEU A 95 -4.17 -8.76 -10.56
C LEU A 95 -5.15 -7.79 -9.88
N VAL A 96 -6.38 -7.68 -10.37
CA VAL A 96 -7.40 -6.79 -9.80
C VAL A 96 -8.57 -7.54 -9.15
N ALA A 97 -8.48 -8.87 -9.06
CA ALA A 97 -9.50 -9.71 -8.44
C ALA A 97 -9.57 -9.47 -6.93
N ALA A 98 -10.71 -9.84 -6.32
CA ALA A 98 -10.95 -9.72 -4.87
C ALA A 98 -9.89 -10.46 -4.04
N GLU A 99 -9.53 -11.67 -4.48
CA GLU A 99 -8.54 -12.50 -3.83
C GLU A 99 -7.23 -12.49 -4.61
N ALA A 100 -6.12 -12.26 -3.91
CA ALA A 100 -4.79 -12.32 -4.49
C ALA A 100 -4.37 -13.79 -4.72
N PRO A 101 -3.72 -14.11 -5.85
CA PRO A 101 -3.14 -15.43 -6.06
C PRO A 101 -2.04 -15.73 -5.03
N ALA A 102 -1.69 -17.01 -4.87
CA ALA A 102 -0.69 -17.46 -3.89
C ALA A 102 0.71 -16.89 -4.16
N ASP A 103 1.15 -16.89 -5.43
CA ASP A 103 2.51 -16.48 -5.82
C ASP A 103 2.52 -15.14 -6.59
N PHE A 104 1.86 -15.07 -7.76
CA PHE A 104 1.75 -13.87 -8.61
C PHE A 104 0.55 -13.97 -9.58
N ALA A 105 0.08 -12.84 -10.10
CA ALA A 105 -0.99 -12.75 -11.09
C ALA A 105 -0.49 -12.83 -12.53
N PHE A 106 0.71 -12.30 -12.81
CA PHE A 106 1.33 -12.32 -14.13
C PHE A 106 2.85 -12.45 -14.03
N HIS A 107 3.47 -12.85 -15.13
CA HIS A 107 4.92 -12.93 -15.30
C HIS A 107 5.33 -12.35 -16.66
N THR A 108 5.99 -11.19 -16.69
CA THR A 108 6.57 -10.66 -17.94
C THR A 108 7.79 -11.48 -18.36
N LYS A 109 8.25 -11.33 -19.60
CA LYS A 109 9.58 -11.83 -19.97
C LYS A 109 10.66 -11.10 -19.18
N GLU A 110 11.87 -11.65 -19.20
CA GLU A 110 13.06 -10.94 -18.76
C GLU A 110 13.39 -9.87 -19.81
N GLU A 111 13.07 -8.62 -19.49
CA GLU A 111 13.19 -7.47 -20.38
C GLU A 111 13.55 -6.23 -19.58
N THR A 112 14.02 -5.19 -20.27
CA THR A 112 14.25 -3.87 -19.65
C THR A 112 12.94 -3.10 -19.57
N ASN A 113 12.72 -2.47 -18.43
CA ASN A 113 11.53 -1.69 -18.12
C ASN A 113 10.19 -2.40 -18.40
N PRO A 114 9.97 -3.64 -17.90
CA PRO A 114 8.66 -4.28 -18.00
C PRO A 114 7.60 -3.47 -17.26
N TRP A 115 6.36 -3.55 -17.75
CA TRP A 115 5.25 -2.82 -17.18
C TRP A 115 3.95 -3.62 -17.16
N VAL A 116 3.04 -3.16 -16.30
CA VAL A 116 1.62 -3.52 -16.31
C VAL A 116 0.78 -2.24 -16.29
N VAL A 117 -0.27 -2.21 -17.12
CA VAL A 117 -1.23 -1.10 -17.22
C VAL A 117 -2.62 -1.61 -16.84
N LEU A 118 -3.28 -0.86 -15.96
CA LEU A 118 -4.69 -0.98 -15.62
C LEU A 118 -5.46 0.12 -16.36
N ASP A 119 -6.42 -0.25 -17.20
CA ASP A 119 -7.44 0.67 -17.76
C ASP A 119 -8.71 0.53 -16.92
N LEU A 120 -9.04 1.56 -16.14
CA LEU A 120 -10.22 1.64 -15.29
C LEU A 120 -11.52 1.77 -16.09
N GLY A 121 -11.44 2.05 -17.40
CA GLY A 121 -12.59 2.22 -18.30
C GLY A 121 -13.16 3.64 -18.33
N ASN A 122 -13.14 4.35 -17.20
CA ASN A 122 -13.52 5.76 -17.06
C ASN A 122 -12.43 6.55 -16.35
N ILE A 123 -12.53 7.88 -16.37
CA ILE A 123 -11.67 8.74 -15.53
C ILE A 123 -12.26 8.75 -14.12
N TYR A 124 -11.44 8.39 -13.14
CA TYR A 124 -11.79 8.43 -11.72
C TYR A 124 -10.90 9.41 -10.97
N GLN A 125 -11.35 9.83 -9.78
CA GLN A 125 -10.46 10.41 -8.77
C GLN A 125 -9.82 9.26 -7.99
N ALA A 126 -8.63 8.83 -8.44
CA ALA A 126 -7.85 7.81 -7.75
C ALA A 126 -7.14 8.43 -6.53
N THR A 127 -7.43 7.93 -5.35
CA THR A 127 -6.98 8.45 -4.05
C THR A 127 -5.88 7.59 -3.43
N GLY A 128 -5.73 6.35 -3.89
CA GLY A 128 -4.71 5.46 -3.36
C GLY A 128 -4.51 4.20 -4.20
N LEU A 129 -3.40 3.54 -3.96
CA LEU A 129 -3.04 2.27 -4.58
C LEU A 129 -2.46 1.33 -3.54
N ARG A 130 -3.04 0.12 -3.40
CA ARG A 130 -2.39 -0.99 -2.70
C ARG A 130 -1.77 -1.92 -3.71
N VAL A 131 -0.50 -2.26 -3.53
CA VAL A 131 0.24 -3.19 -4.39
C VAL A 131 0.74 -4.34 -3.53
N LEU A 132 0.34 -5.56 -3.86
CA LEU A 132 0.92 -6.77 -3.28
C LEU A 132 2.01 -7.31 -4.20
N ASN A 133 3.23 -7.36 -3.68
CA ASN A 133 4.38 -7.91 -4.39
C ASN A 133 4.33 -9.44 -4.44
N ARG A 134 5.20 -10.04 -5.23
CA ARG A 134 5.31 -11.49 -5.37
C ARG A 134 5.67 -12.17 -4.05
N ILE A 135 5.01 -13.30 -3.82
CA ILE A 135 5.43 -14.33 -2.86
C ILE A 135 5.97 -15.53 -3.65
N ARG A 136 6.92 -16.25 -3.07
CA ARG A 136 7.43 -17.52 -3.61
C ARG A 136 7.39 -18.57 -2.51
N ALA A 137 6.49 -19.55 -2.65
CA ALA A 137 6.37 -20.66 -1.70
C ALA A 137 6.23 -20.20 -0.23
N GLY A 138 5.41 -19.18 0.00
CA GLY A 138 5.16 -18.61 1.33
C GLY A 138 6.30 -17.74 1.88
N ARG A 139 7.31 -17.38 1.06
CA ARG A 139 8.37 -16.45 1.42
C ARG A 139 8.36 -15.20 0.52
N PRO A 140 8.78 -14.04 1.03
CA PRO A 140 8.94 -12.83 0.21
C PRO A 140 9.89 -13.08 -0.97
N GLY A 141 9.46 -12.72 -2.18
CA GLY A 141 10.28 -12.75 -3.40
C GLY A 141 10.33 -11.37 -4.05
N VAL A 142 10.63 -10.37 -3.21
CA VAL A 142 10.33 -8.95 -3.45
C VAL A 142 11.41 -8.21 -4.21
N GLU A 143 12.64 -8.74 -4.23
CA GLU A 143 13.88 -8.04 -4.61
C GLU A 143 13.85 -7.43 -6.01
N ARG A 144 13.03 -7.99 -6.90
CA ARG A 144 12.90 -7.58 -8.30
C ARG A 144 12.12 -6.29 -8.49
N ALA A 145 11.33 -5.89 -7.50
CA ALA A 145 10.45 -4.73 -7.57
C ALA A 145 10.99 -3.48 -6.85
N ALA A 146 12.30 -3.45 -6.54
CA ALA A 146 12.93 -2.31 -5.86
C ALA A 146 12.90 -1.01 -6.67
N SER A 147 12.78 -1.07 -8.00
CA SER A 147 12.71 0.10 -8.89
C SER A 147 11.32 0.36 -9.45
N LEU A 148 10.29 -0.15 -8.78
CA LEU A 148 8.89 0.00 -9.20
C LEU A 148 8.49 1.47 -9.20
N ARG A 149 7.83 1.91 -10.26
CA ARG A 149 7.28 3.25 -10.40
C ARG A 149 5.83 3.20 -10.78
N LEU A 150 5.06 4.13 -10.24
CA LEU A 150 3.67 4.37 -10.60
C LEU A 150 3.58 5.61 -11.46
N SER A 151 2.95 5.48 -12.63
CA SER A 151 2.51 6.61 -13.44
C SER A 151 1.00 6.54 -13.65
N VAL A 152 0.37 7.70 -13.78
CA VAL A 152 -1.06 7.81 -14.10
C VAL A 152 -1.28 8.56 -15.40
N SER A 153 -2.40 8.31 -16.05
CA SER A 153 -2.81 8.98 -17.29
C SER A 153 -4.33 9.01 -17.43
N THR A 154 -4.85 10.02 -18.11
CA THR A 154 -6.28 10.13 -18.50
C THR A 154 -6.53 9.70 -19.94
N ASP A 155 -5.50 9.70 -20.79
CA ASP A 155 -5.58 9.44 -22.23
C ASP A 155 -4.83 8.17 -22.69
N GLY A 156 -4.01 7.58 -21.81
CA GLY A 156 -3.16 6.41 -22.08
C GLY A 156 -1.90 6.74 -22.89
N ALA A 157 -1.70 8.00 -23.26
CA ALA A 157 -0.59 8.47 -24.09
C ALA A 157 0.36 9.38 -23.30
N THR A 158 -0.19 10.27 -22.48
CA THR A 158 0.54 11.22 -21.65
C THR A 158 0.58 10.71 -20.21
N TRP A 159 1.77 10.44 -19.71
CA TRP A 159 1.96 9.81 -18.40
C TRP A 159 2.63 10.77 -17.42
N GLN A 160 2.10 10.84 -16.21
CA GLN A 160 2.68 11.60 -15.10
C GLN A 160 3.11 10.62 -14.02
N GLU A 161 4.37 10.70 -13.60
CA GLU A 161 4.85 9.92 -12.46
C GLU A 161 4.13 10.38 -11.18
N ALA A 162 3.62 9.42 -10.42
CA ALA A 162 2.89 9.67 -9.18
C ALA A 162 3.66 9.19 -7.95
N TRP A 163 4.50 8.17 -8.10
CA TRP A 163 5.26 7.57 -7.02
C TRP A 163 6.39 6.67 -7.56
N HIS A 164 7.42 6.44 -6.74
CA HIS A 164 8.43 5.41 -6.97
C HIS A 164 8.79 4.71 -5.65
N ALA A 165 9.18 3.45 -5.74
CA ALA A 165 9.71 2.69 -4.62
C ALA A 165 11.09 3.21 -4.21
N ASP A 166 11.35 3.26 -2.90
CA ASP A 166 12.69 3.48 -2.35
C ASP A 166 13.43 2.14 -2.13
N SER A 167 12.67 1.09 -1.84
CA SER A 167 13.12 -0.29 -1.61
C SER A 167 12.07 -1.30 -2.10
N ALA A 168 12.50 -2.55 -2.26
CA ALA A 168 11.59 -3.66 -2.48
C ALA A 168 10.87 -4.02 -1.17
N GLU A 169 9.55 -4.03 -1.20
CA GLU A 169 8.70 -4.39 -0.05
C GLU A 169 7.73 -5.51 -0.42
N GLU A 170 7.17 -6.18 0.60
CA GLU A 170 6.10 -7.17 0.40
C GLU A 170 4.80 -6.54 -0.10
N GLN A 171 4.54 -5.32 0.36
CA GLN A 171 3.41 -4.52 -0.07
C GLN A 171 3.75 -3.04 -0.04
N TRP A 172 2.99 -2.28 -0.82
CA TRP A 172 3.00 -0.82 -0.76
C TRP A 172 1.57 -0.30 -0.64
N GLU A 173 1.39 0.69 0.23
CA GLU A 173 0.20 1.53 0.28
C GLU A 173 0.59 2.95 -0.13
N ILE A 174 0.12 3.35 -1.30
CA ILE A 174 0.56 4.56 -1.99
C ILE A 174 -0.61 5.54 -2.00
N PRO A 175 -0.60 6.61 -1.19
CA PRO A 175 -1.59 7.65 -1.30
C PRO A 175 -1.40 8.43 -2.61
N LEU A 176 -2.49 8.79 -3.27
CA LEU A 176 -2.49 9.60 -4.48
C LEU A 176 -3.15 10.95 -4.20
N SER A 177 -2.38 12.01 -4.37
CA SER A 177 -2.83 13.38 -4.19
C SER A 177 -2.60 14.23 -5.43
N SER A 178 -3.26 15.39 -5.46
CA SER A 178 -3.04 16.45 -6.42
C SER A 178 -2.91 17.80 -5.70
N VAL A 179 -2.09 18.70 -6.25
CA VAL A 179 -2.01 20.07 -5.74
C VAL A 179 -3.21 20.86 -6.24
N ARG A 180 -4.04 21.36 -5.32
CA ARG A 180 -5.14 22.29 -5.61
C ARG A 180 -5.02 23.52 -4.71
N ALA A 181 -5.04 24.71 -5.32
CA ALA A 181 -4.92 25.98 -4.61
C ALA A 181 -3.72 26.06 -3.63
N GLY A 182 -2.61 25.40 -3.98
CA GLY A 182 -1.39 25.38 -3.14
C GLY A 182 -1.40 24.37 -1.99
N ALA A 183 -2.44 23.54 -1.87
CA ALA A 183 -2.51 22.44 -0.90
C ALA A 183 -2.52 21.09 -1.62
N GLU A 184 -1.86 20.09 -1.03
CA GLU A 184 -2.05 18.69 -1.41
C GLU A 184 -3.43 18.23 -0.97
N VAL A 185 -4.22 17.74 -1.92
CA VAL A 185 -5.55 17.16 -1.64
C VAL A 185 -5.60 15.71 -2.12
N PRO A 186 -6.29 14.81 -1.39
CA PRO A 186 -6.50 13.45 -1.84
C PRO A 186 -7.18 13.41 -3.22
N GLY A 187 -6.76 12.47 -4.05
CA GLY A 187 -7.31 12.25 -5.37
C GLY A 187 -6.45 12.85 -6.48
N ARG A 188 -6.25 12.05 -7.52
CA ARG A 188 -5.67 12.44 -8.80
C ARG A 188 -6.53 11.84 -9.93
N GLU A 189 -6.78 12.63 -10.97
CA GLU A 189 -7.51 12.14 -12.13
C GLU A 189 -6.72 11.05 -12.85
N ALA A 190 -7.32 9.88 -12.99
CA ALA A 190 -6.71 8.74 -13.67
C ALA A 190 -7.77 7.87 -14.33
N ARG A 191 -7.53 7.50 -15.58
CA ARG A 191 -8.18 6.35 -16.23
C ARG A 191 -7.22 5.17 -16.33
N TYR A 192 -5.95 5.47 -16.56
CA TYR A 192 -4.90 4.49 -16.72
C TYR A 192 -3.89 4.62 -15.58
N LEU A 193 -3.50 3.48 -15.01
CA LEU A 193 -2.40 3.39 -14.06
C LEU A 193 -1.36 2.42 -14.62
N ARG A 194 -0.10 2.83 -14.63
CA ARG A 194 1.03 2.01 -15.09
C ARG A 194 1.99 1.79 -13.95
N LEU A 195 2.28 0.52 -13.67
CA LEU A 195 3.43 0.15 -12.86
C LEU A 195 4.52 -0.38 -13.76
N GLU A 196 5.72 0.16 -13.59
CA GLU A 196 6.89 -0.10 -14.44
C GLU A 196 8.11 -0.32 -13.54
N LEU A 197 8.94 -1.33 -13.83
CA LEU A 197 10.29 -1.37 -13.26
C LEU A 197 11.17 -0.42 -14.05
N ARG A 198 12.02 0.37 -13.38
CA ARG A 198 13.07 1.12 -14.06
C ARG A 198 14.44 0.57 -13.73
N ASN A 199 14.93 -0.31 -14.58
CA ASN A 199 16.11 -1.12 -14.38
C ASN A 199 17.07 -1.01 -15.57
N SER A 200 18.37 -0.96 -15.28
CA SER A 200 19.40 -1.00 -16.33
C SER A 200 19.57 -2.38 -16.93
N GLU A 201 19.37 -3.43 -16.13
CA GLU A 201 19.46 -4.83 -16.54
C GLU A 201 18.08 -5.43 -16.75
N PRO A 202 17.89 -6.37 -17.70
CA PRO A 202 16.65 -7.10 -17.85
C PRO A 202 16.19 -7.75 -16.54
N THR A 203 14.93 -7.54 -16.16
CA THR A 203 14.35 -8.15 -14.96
C THR A 203 12.87 -8.36 -15.22
N PRO A 204 12.32 -9.54 -14.92
CA PRO A 204 10.89 -9.76 -15.08
C PRO A 204 10.08 -9.12 -13.96
N LEU A 205 8.89 -8.60 -14.29
CA LEU A 205 7.91 -8.05 -13.35
C LEU A 205 6.84 -9.09 -13.00
N HIS A 206 6.57 -9.21 -11.70
CA HIS A 206 5.53 -10.07 -11.10
C HIS A 206 4.89 -9.32 -9.95
N LEU A 207 3.57 -9.21 -9.96
CA LEU A 207 2.81 -8.70 -8.82
C LEU A 207 1.63 -9.64 -8.54
N ARG A 208 1.17 -9.67 -7.30
CA ARG A 208 0.02 -10.49 -6.88
C ARG A 208 -1.29 -9.75 -7.07
N GLN A 209 -1.36 -8.51 -6.61
CA GLN A 209 -2.61 -7.77 -6.59
C GLN A 209 -2.34 -6.27 -6.66
N ILE A 210 -3.27 -5.56 -7.30
CA ILE A 210 -3.36 -4.11 -7.29
C ILE A 210 -4.80 -3.73 -6.98
N GLU A 211 -4.96 -2.95 -5.92
CA GLU A 211 -6.23 -2.31 -5.58
C GLU A 211 -6.08 -0.80 -5.77
N VAL A 212 -6.84 -0.25 -6.71
CA VAL A 212 -6.93 1.20 -6.88
C VAL A 212 -8.13 1.66 -6.06
N TRP A 213 -7.89 2.60 -5.16
CA TRP A 213 -8.91 3.25 -4.34
C TRP A 213 -9.28 4.59 -4.97
N GLY A 214 -10.55 4.96 -4.84
CA GLY A 214 -11.05 6.23 -5.35
C GLY A 214 -12.55 6.39 -5.13
N THR A 215 -13.05 7.55 -5.52
CA THR A 215 -14.49 7.81 -5.55
C THR A 215 -15.07 7.36 -6.89
N PRO A 216 -16.17 6.60 -6.93
CA PRO A 216 -16.89 6.35 -8.17
C PRO A 216 -17.43 7.67 -8.74
N GLU A 217 -17.52 7.75 -10.07
CA GLU A 217 -18.25 8.82 -10.76
C GLU A 217 -19.75 8.77 -10.44
#